data_AF-A0A2A4L1Q7-F1
#
_entry.id   AF-A0A2A4L1Q7-F1
#
_cell.length_a   1.000
_cell.length_b   1.000
_cell.length_c   1.000
_cell.angle_alpha   90.00
_cell.angle_beta   90.00
_cell.angle_gamma   90.00
#
_symmetry.space_group_name_H-M   'P 1'
#
loop_
_entity.id
_entity.type
_entity.pdbx_description
1 polymer ?
#
loop_
_entity_poly.entity_id
_entity_poly.type
_entity_poly.pdbx_seq_one_letter_code
_entity_poly.pdbx_strand_id
1 'polypeptide(L)'
;MKKFIKSKDTSDAFTLFELVLVVLILGLVISIAQINLKQDRLMQGAKQILNDIRYVRTLAMTQESFRDLELAVAKREWYKSRWQLYFINSAATNYEQTYTIFLDKNGDGNANLGKTEINIDREIAVDIINPKKLMNSGQSGVIDKSDSKTTQRFNIFKKFGIKKVEFKGSCRGSTRIVFDERGRLYSPLRTSQGVYDKNLAKTNQDCIIRLSSIQANQICIIVNPLSGFAYIPKFQDFNKQMIMINGATQCSKI
;
A
#
# COMPACT_ATOMS: atom_id res chain seq x y z
N MET A 1 -10.20 -84.47 26.27
CA MET A 1 -9.21 -83.94 25.32
C MET A 1 -9.31 -82.41 25.27
N LYS A 2 -8.36 -81.68 25.86
CA LYS A 2 -8.25 -80.22 25.70
C LYS A 2 -7.18 -79.92 24.64
N LYS A 3 -7.60 -79.39 23.49
CA LYS A 3 -6.66 -78.86 22.48
C LYS A 3 -6.16 -77.50 22.97
N PHE A 4 -4.88 -77.41 23.29
CA PHE A 4 -4.21 -76.13 23.48
C PHE A 4 -3.99 -75.49 22.11
N ILE A 5 -4.71 -74.42 21.81
CA ILE A 5 -4.40 -73.53 20.69
C ILE A 5 -3.26 -72.64 21.15
N LYS A 6 -2.05 -72.91 20.63
CA LYS A 6 -0.87 -72.09 20.88
C LYS A 6 -0.99 -70.84 20.01
N SER A 7 -1.37 -69.71 20.62
CA SER A 7 -1.27 -68.40 19.97
C SER A 7 0.20 -68.13 19.66
N LYS A 8 0.53 -67.95 18.38
CA LYS A 8 1.87 -67.59 17.93
C LYS A 8 1.93 -66.06 17.91
N ASP A 9 2.43 -65.46 18.98
CA ASP A 9 2.81 -64.04 18.96
C ASP A 9 4.07 -63.90 18.09
N THR A 10 3.88 -63.51 16.82
CA THR A 10 4.96 -63.01 15.97
C THR A 10 5.10 -61.51 16.23
N SER A 11 5.83 -61.15 17.28
CA SER A 11 6.41 -59.81 17.35
C SER A 11 7.62 -59.81 16.42
N ASP A 12 7.39 -59.53 15.14
CA ASP A 12 8.47 -59.34 14.19
C ASP A 12 9.22 -58.07 14.59
N ALA A 13 10.44 -58.27 15.09
CA ALA A 13 11.31 -57.19 15.51
C ALA A 13 11.89 -56.49 14.28
N PHE A 14 11.83 -55.17 14.29
CA PHE A 14 12.34 -54.33 13.22
C PHE A 14 13.85 -54.55 13.04
N THR A 15 14.29 -54.89 11.83
CA THR A 15 15.70 -55.22 11.60
C THR A 15 16.54 -53.96 11.41
N LEU A 16 17.83 -54.06 11.76
CA LEU A 16 18.77 -52.93 11.66
C LEU A 16 18.95 -52.48 10.19
N PHE A 17 18.82 -53.40 9.24
CA PHE A 17 18.84 -53.09 7.81
C PHE A 17 17.59 -52.33 7.36
N GLU A 18 16.42 -52.75 7.84
CA GLU A 18 15.14 -52.09 7.55
C GLU A 18 15.11 -50.65 8.08
N LEU A 19 15.75 -50.40 9.23
CA LEU A 19 15.97 -49.05 9.77
C LEU A 19 16.80 -48.18 8.83
N VAL A 20 17.93 -48.69 8.35
CA VAL A 20 18.79 -47.94 7.44
C VAL A 20 18.03 -47.61 6.16
N LEU A 21 17.29 -48.57 5.61
CA LEU A 21 16.48 -48.38 4.40
C LEU A 21 15.40 -47.30 4.60
N VAL A 22 14.66 -47.34 5.72
CA VAL A 22 13.60 -46.37 6.03
C VAL A 22 14.17 -44.96 6.21
N VAL A 23 15.31 -44.80 6.88
CA VAL A 23 15.96 -43.49 7.04
C VAL A 23 16.44 -42.93 5.70
N LEU A 24 16.98 -43.79 4.83
CA LEU A 24 17.41 -43.39 3.47
C LEU A 24 16.23 -42.90 2.64
N ILE A 25 15.12 -43.64 2.66
CA ILE A 25 13.90 -43.29 1.92
C ILE A 25 13.29 -41.99 2.47
N LEU A 26 13.21 -41.83 3.79
CA LEU A 26 12.73 -40.59 4.42
C LEU A 26 13.61 -39.39 4.07
N GLY A 27 14.94 -39.56 4.04
CA GLY A 27 15.88 -38.52 3.62
C GLY A 27 15.63 -38.05 2.19
N LEU A 28 15.40 -38.98 1.26
CA LEU A 28 15.06 -38.66 -0.12
C LEU A 28 13.72 -37.94 -0.22
N VAL A 29 12.68 -38.42 0.46
CA VAL A 29 11.35 -37.79 0.44
C VAL A 29 11.40 -36.35 1.00
N ILE A 30 12.09 -36.14 2.12
CA ILE A 30 12.25 -34.81 2.72
C ILE A 30 13.05 -33.88 1.81
N SER A 31 14.07 -34.38 1.11
CA SER A 31 14.88 -33.57 0.18
C SER A 31 14.10 -33.06 -1.03
N ILE A 32 13.06 -33.77 -1.47
CA ILE A 32 12.22 -33.41 -2.61
C ILE A 32 10.99 -32.60 -2.17
N ALA A 33 10.66 -32.61 -0.88
CA ALA A 33 9.50 -31.91 -0.33
C ALA A 33 9.67 -30.37 -0.43
N GLN A 34 9.02 -29.77 -1.43
CA GLN A 34 8.91 -28.32 -1.53
C GLN A 34 7.75 -27.80 -0.65
N ILE A 35 8.09 -27.23 0.51
CA ILE A 35 7.09 -26.57 1.36
C ILE A 35 6.78 -25.18 0.78
N ASN A 36 5.75 -25.08 -0.06
CA ASN A 36 5.24 -23.81 -0.56
C ASN A 36 4.38 -23.11 0.49
N LEU A 37 5.02 -22.45 1.47
CA LEU A 37 4.33 -21.53 2.37
C LEU A 37 3.91 -20.28 1.57
N LYS A 38 2.60 -20.11 1.31
CA LYS A 38 2.07 -18.87 0.75
C LYS A 38 2.32 -17.73 1.75
N GLN A 39 3.40 -16.98 1.55
CA GLN A 39 3.73 -15.83 2.38
C GLN A 39 2.82 -14.65 2.03
N ASP A 40 2.13 -14.11 3.04
CA ASP A 40 1.43 -12.83 2.90
C ASP A 40 2.46 -11.69 2.87
N ARG A 41 2.49 -10.96 1.75
CA ARG A 41 3.40 -9.82 1.55
C ARG A 41 2.79 -8.48 1.98
N LEU A 42 1.65 -8.50 2.69
CA LEU A 42 0.95 -7.32 3.19
C LEU A 42 1.86 -6.37 3.97
N MET A 43 2.72 -6.87 4.85
CA MET A 43 3.68 -6.06 5.60
C MET A 43 4.71 -5.36 4.68
N GLN A 44 5.18 -6.04 3.64
CA GLN A 44 6.11 -5.45 2.67
C GLN A 44 5.41 -4.33 1.88
N GLY A 45 4.16 -4.54 1.48
CA GLY A 45 3.35 -3.53 0.82
C GLY A 45 3.07 -2.33 1.72
N ALA A 46 2.75 -2.55 2.98
CA ALA A 46 2.56 -1.48 3.96
C ALA A 46 3.83 -0.65 4.17
N LYS A 47 5.01 -1.30 4.24
CA LYS A 47 6.30 -0.60 4.34
C LYS A 47 6.60 0.23 3.08
N GLN A 48 6.31 -0.29 1.89
CA GLN A 48 6.47 0.47 0.65
C GLN A 48 5.58 1.71 0.64
N ILE A 49 4.29 1.54 0.96
CA ILE A 49 3.33 2.65 1.03
C ILE A 49 3.78 3.65 2.09
N LEU A 50 4.21 3.21 3.28
CA LEU A 50 4.71 4.09 4.33
C LEU A 50 5.90 4.94 3.86
N ASN A 51 6.88 4.33 3.18
CA ASN A 51 8.03 5.04 2.63
C ASN A 51 7.62 6.05 1.57
N ASP A 52 6.68 5.68 0.71
CA ASP A 52 6.17 6.55 -0.33
C ASP A 52 5.34 7.71 0.25
N ILE A 53 4.55 7.51 1.31
CA ILE A 53 3.86 8.58 2.05
C ILE A 53 4.88 9.59 2.61
N ARG A 54 5.96 9.09 3.22
CA ARG A 54 7.05 9.94 3.73
C ARG A 54 7.73 10.71 2.60
N TYR A 55 7.94 10.06 1.46
CA TYR A 55 8.50 10.69 0.28
C TYR A 55 7.60 11.81 -0.26
N VAL A 56 6.28 11.57 -0.39
CA VAL A 56 5.33 12.62 -0.83
C VAL A 56 5.32 13.80 0.15
N ARG A 57 5.38 13.54 1.46
CA ARG A 57 5.52 14.59 2.48
C ARG A 57 6.81 15.39 2.27
N THR A 58 7.94 14.72 2.05
CA THR A 58 9.21 15.40 1.76
C THR A 58 9.11 16.25 0.49
N LEU A 59 8.55 15.72 -0.60
CA LEU A 59 8.32 16.48 -1.82
C LEU A 59 7.51 17.75 -1.55
N ALA A 60 6.42 17.64 -0.79
CA ALA A 60 5.57 18.77 -0.43
C ALA A 60 6.32 19.87 0.35
N MET A 61 7.24 19.49 1.24
CA MET A 61 8.00 20.44 2.05
C MET A 61 9.20 21.03 1.31
N THR A 62 9.77 20.32 0.34
CA THR A 62 11.02 20.74 -0.34
C THR A 62 10.81 21.37 -1.71
N GLN A 63 9.76 20.97 -2.42
CA GLN A 63 9.46 21.50 -3.73
C GLN A 63 8.35 22.52 -3.59
N GLU A 64 8.66 23.77 -3.91
CA GLU A 64 7.61 24.74 -4.11
C GLU A 64 6.64 24.22 -5.18
N SER A 65 5.35 24.52 -5.01
CA SER A 65 4.40 24.41 -6.10
C SER A 65 4.75 25.50 -7.13
N PHE A 66 5.84 25.31 -7.88
CA PHE A 66 6.24 26.24 -8.93
C PHE A 66 5.11 26.26 -9.96
N ARG A 67 4.40 27.38 -9.99
CA ARG A 67 3.38 27.68 -10.99
C ARG A 67 3.93 28.82 -11.81
N ASP A 68 4.14 28.57 -13.10
CA ASP A 68 4.13 29.65 -14.06
C ASP A 68 2.74 30.31 -14.01
N LEU A 69 2.71 31.65 -14.01
CA LEU A 69 1.49 32.46 -13.95
C LEU A 69 0.52 32.14 -15.09
N GLU A 70 1.02 31.60 -16.20
CA GLU A 70 0.26 31.24 -17.39
C GLU A 70 -0.52 29.91 -17.24
N LEU A 71 -0.08 29.00 -16.37
CA LEU A 71 -0.69 27.67 -16.15
C LEU A 71 -1.70 27.65 -14.99
N ALA A 72 -1.92 28.80 -14.35
CA ALA A 72 -2.85 28.92 -13.23
C ALA A 72 -4.31 28.98 -13.73
N VAL A 73 -5.02 27.85 -13.68
CA VAL A 73 -6.46 27.75 -14.03
C VAL A 73 -7.35 28.70 -13.19
N ALA A 74 -6.88 29.19 -12.05
CA ALA A 74 -7.40 30.40 -11.42
C ALA A 74 -6.35 31.02 -10.49
N LYS A 75 -5.98 32.29 -10.70
CA LYS A 75 -5.02 33.05 -9.84
C LYS A 75 -5.39 33.04 -8.34
N ARG A 76 -6.63 32.68 -7.97
CA ARG A 76 -7.11 32.61 -6.57
C ARG A 76 -7.11 31.21 -5.95
N GLU A 77 -6.83 30.15 -6.70
CA GLU A 77 -6.92 28.75 -6.21
C GLU A 77 -5.55 28.07 -6.08
N TRP A 78 -4.48 28.85 -5.85
CA TRP A 78 -3.12 28.35 -5.67
C TRP A 78 -3.04 27.24 -4.60
N TYR A 79 -3.87 27.33 -3.56
CA TYR A 79 -3.91 26.39 -2.45
C TYR A 79 -4.34 24.96 -2.85
N LYS A 80 -4.90 24.77 -4.05
CA LYS A 80 -5.22 23.44 -4.60
C LYS A 80 -3.98 22.73 -5.17
N SER A 81 -2.89 23.46 -5.41
CA SER A 81 -1.69 22.91 -6.00
C SER A 81 -0.81 22.20 -5.00
N ARG A 82 -0.97 20.89 -4.87
CA ARG A 82 -0.28 20.12 -3.82
C ARG A 82 0.15 18.74 -4.27
N TRP A 83 1.22 18.28 -3.64
CA TRP A 83 1.68 16.91 -3.74
C TRP A 83 0.67 15.96 -3.08
N GLN A 84 0.31 14.91 -3.80
CA GLN A 84 -0.66 13.95 -3.34
C GLN A 84 -0.30 12.52 -3.71
N LEU A 85 -0.77 11.60 -2.88
CA LEU A 85 -0.75 10.17 -3.13
C LEU A 85 -2.20 9.71 -3.29
N TYR A 86 -2.51 9.11 -4.44
CA TYR A 86 -3.85 8.72 -4.82
C TYR A 86 -3.96 7.22 -5.04
N PHE A 87 -4.75 6.54 -4.21
CA PHE A 87 -5.11 5.14 -4.42
C PHE A 87 -6.28 5.01 -5.40
N ILE A 88 -6.13 4.15 -6.39
CA ILE A 88 -7.13 3.92 -7.43
C ILE A 88 -7.22 2.44 -7.81
N ASN A 89 -8.44 2.00 -8.06
CA ASN A 89 -8.77 0.76 -8.76
C ASN A 89 -9.68 1.12 -9.95
N SER A 90 -9.17 0.98 -11.18
CA SER A 90 -9.91 1.43 -12.36
C SER A 90 -9.78 0.44 -13.51
N ALA A 91 -10.61 0.60 -14.54
CA ALA A 91 -10.56 -0.24 -15.74
C ALA A 91 -9.17 -0.27 -16.40
N ALA A 92 -8.43 0.86 -16.38
CA ALA A 92 -7.06 0.95 -16.90
C ALA A 92 -6.06 0.00 -16.21
N THR A 93 -6.38 -0.45 -15.00
CA THR A 93 -5.57 -1.40 -14.23
C THR A 93 -6.30 -2.73 -14.00
N ASN A 94 -7.31 -3.08 -14.80
CA ASN A 94 -8.18 -4.25 -14.56
C ASN A 94 -8.83 -4.27 -13.16
N TYR A 95 -9.14 -3.09 -12.61
CA TYR A 95 -9.63 -2.92 -11.24
C TYR A 95 -8.66 -3.43 -10.15
N GLU A 96 -7.39 -3.61 -10.50
CA GLU A 96 -6.33 -3.90 -9.55
C GLU A 96 -6.07 -2.65 -8.70
N GLN A 97 -5.79 -2.85 -7.41
CA GLN A 97 -5.48 -1.77 -6.49
C GLN A 97 -4.08 -1.22 -6.76
N THR A 98 -4.03 0.07 -7.08
CA THR A 98 -2.79 0.81 -7.42
C THR A 98 -2.74 2.16 -6.71
N TYR A 99 -1.65 2.89 -6.85
CA TYR A 99 -1.58 4.30 -6.47
C TYR A 99 -0.68 5.13 -7.37
N THR A 100 -0.89 6.45 -7.35
CA THR A 100 -0.15 7.44 -8.13
C THR A 100 0.39 8.53 -7.21
N ILE A 101 1.62 8.98 -7.43
CA ILE A 101 2.22 10.13 -6.75
C ILE A 101 2.40 11.27 -7.76
N PHE A 102 1.82 12.43 -7.48
CA PHE A 102 1.84 13.56 -8.40
C PHE A 102 1.64 14.91 -7.68
N LEU A 103 2.11 15.97 -8.32
CA LEU A 103 1.82 17.36 -7.96
C LEU A 103 0.65 17.85 -8.79
N ASP A 104 -0.47 18.18 -8.16
CA ASP A 104 -1.66 18.72 -8.82
C ASP A 104 -1.40 20.16 -9.29
N LYS A 105 -0.68 20.36 -10.38
CA LYS A 105 -0.23 21.70 -10.79
C LYS A 105 -1.43 22.57 -11.12
N ASN A 106 -2.43 22.04 -11.81
CA ASN A 106 -3.60 22.81 -12.22
C ASN A 106 -4.73 22.86 -11.17
N GLY A 107 -4.71 21.98 -10.15
CA GLY A 107 -5.71 21.94 -9.08
C GLY A 107 -7.01 21.23 -9.47
N ASP A 108 -7.03 20.50 -10.60
CA ASP A 108 -8.21 19.78 -11.09
C ASP A 108 -8.45 18.45 -10.38
N GLY A 109 -7.50 18.01 -9.55
CA GLY A 109 -7.57 16.77 -8.80
C GLY A 109 -7.06 15.55 -9.58
N ASN A 110 -6.56 15.67 -10.78
CA ASN A 110 -6.12 14.55 -11.62
C ASN A 110 -4.64 14.63 -11.88
N ALA A 111 -4.05 13.47 -12.19
CA ALA A 111 -2.66 13.39 -12.56
C ALA A 111 -2.53 13.62 -14.06
N ASN A 112 -1.70 14.56 -14.48
CA ASN A 112 -1.46 14.86 -15.90
C ASN A 112 -0.07 14.37 -16.37
N LEU A 113 -0.03 13.81 -17.59
CA LEU A 113 1.22 13.39 -18.24
C LEU A 113 2.01 14.54 -18.87
N GLY A 114 1.44 15.74 -18.91
CA GLY A 114 1.93 16.89 -19.67
C GLY A 114 1.59 16.74 -21.15
N LYS A 115 0.62 17.53 -21.63
CA LYS A 115 0.10 17.46 -23.00
C LYS A 115 0.72 18.51 -23.92
N THR A 116 0.99 19.70 -23.41
CA THR A 116 1.55 20.81 -24.20
C THR A 116 3.08 20.81 -24.06
N GLU A 117 3.57 20.86 -22.82
CA GLU A 117 5.01 20.86 -22.53
C GLU A 117 5.35 19.79 -21.49
N ILE A 118 5.81 18.62 -21.93
CA ILE A 118 5.99 17.44 -21.07
C ILE A 118 6.92 17.65 -19.86
N ASN A 119 7.83 18.61 -19.92
CA ASN A 119 8.75 18.88 -18.80
C ASN A 119 8.17 19.91 -17.81
N ILE A 120 7.14 20.65 -18.22
CA ILE A 120 6.53 21.74 -17.46
C ILE A 120 5.15 21.33 -16.95
N ASP A 121 4.33 20.72 -17.79
CA ASP A 121 2.95 20.32 -17.49
C ASP A 121 2.82 18.94 -16.84
N ARG A 122 3.88 18.13 -16.85
CA ARG A 122 3.81 16.79 -16.23
C ARG A 122 3.72 16.92 -14.72
N GLU A 123 2.76 16.19 -14.17
CA GLU A 123 2.44 16.21 -12.74
C GLU A 123 2.91 14.95 -12.02
N ILE A 124 2.93 13.81 -12.70
CA ILE A 124 3.35 12.54 -12.11
C ILE A 124 4.84 12.58 -11.78
N ALA A 125 5.19 12.21 -10.55
CA ALA A 125 6.57 12.11 -10.11
C ALA A 125 7.34 11.06 -10.93
N VAL A 126 8.63 11.31 -11.13
CA VAL A 126 9.56 10.32 -11.68
C VAL A 126 9.90 9.30 -10.60
N ASP A 127 10.00 8.02 -10.97
CA ASP A 127 10.35 6.95 -10.03
C ASP A 127 11.83 7.08 -9.59
N ILE A 128 12.04 7.18 -8.27
CA ILE A 128 13.38 7.27 -7.66
C ILE A 128 14.27 6.05 -7.92
N ILE A 129 13.71 4.88 -8.23
CA ILE A 129 14.48 3.66 -8.51
C ILE A 129 14.83 3.59 -10.00
N ASN A 130 13.93 4.03 -10.87
CA ASN A 130 14.12 3.98 -12.30
C ASN A 130 13.65 5.29 -12.94
N PRO A 131 14.56 6.21 -13.31
CA PRO A 131 14.20 7.53 -13.82
C PRO A 131 13.50 7.49 -15.19
N LYS A 132 13.46 6.34 -15.87
CA LYS A 132 12.68 6.14 -17.10
C LYS A 132 11.20 5.84 -16.82
N LYS A 133 10.83 5.62 -15.55
CA LYS A 133 9.49 5.27 -15.12
C LYS A 133 8.89 6.40 -14.29
N LEU A 134 7.57 6.48 -14.30
CA LEU A 134 6.77 7.38 -13.47
C LEU A 134 6.25 6.64 -12.24
N MET A 135 5.92 7.40 -11.21
CA MET A 135 5.35 6.89 -9.95
C MET A 135 3.87 6.52 -10.10
N ASN A 136 3.59 5.59 -11.01
CA ASN A 136 2.27 5.16 -11.44
C ASN A 136 2.34 3.76 -12.11
N SER A 137 1.23 3.01 -12.07
CA SER A 137 1.11 1.68 -12.69
C SER A 137 -0.07 1.54 -13.68
N GLY A 138 -0.51 2.66 -14.26
CA GLY A 138 -1.74 2.82 -15.02
C GLY A 138 -2.77 3.67 -14.26
N GLN A 139 -3.48 4.54 -14.96
CA GLN A 139 -4.60 5.33 -14.44
C GLN A 139 -5.56 5.71 -15.58
N SER A 140 -6.85 5.42 -15.39
CA SER A 140 -7.89 5.69 -16.39
C SER A 140 -7.91 7.15 -16.83
N GLY A 141 -7.92 7.37 -18.14
CA GLY A 141 -7.89 8.72 -18.74
C GLY A 141 -6.55 9.45 -18.66
N VAL A 142 -5.50 8.80 -18.14
CA VAL A 142 -4.17 9.42 -17.95
C VAL A 142 -3.09 8.62 -18.66
N ILE A 143 -2.84 7.38 -18.25
CA ILE A 143 -1.79 6.52 -18.79
C ILE A 143 -2.22 5.06 -18.70
N ASP A 144 -2.05 4.29 -19.77
CA ASP A 144 -2.39 2.86 -19.76
C ASP A 144 -1.31 2.04 -19.02
N LYS A 145 -1.69 0.94 -18.38
CA LYS A 145 -0.78 0.01 -17.68
C LYS A 145 0.30 -0.61 -18.57
N SER A 146 0.11 -0.61 -19.90
CA SER A 146 1.06 -1.14 -20.89
C SER A 146 2.07 -0.08 -21.37
N ASP A 147 1.89 1.19 -20.99
CA ASP A 147 2.80 2.26 -21.40
C ASP A 147 4.20 2.04 -20.80
N SER A 148 5.22 2.24 -21.63
CA SER A 148 6.63 2.11 -21.29
C SER A 148 7.08 2.94 -20.07
N LYS A 149 6.37 3.99 -19.68
CA LYS A 149 6.66 4.84 -18.52
C LYS A 149 6.03 4.30 -17.24
N THR A 150 5.09 3.36 -17.30
CA THR A 150 4.49 2.75 -16.10
C THR A 150 5.36 1.67 -15.49
N THR A 151 5.15 1.39 -14.20
CA THR A 151 5.88 0.36 -13.47
C THR A 151 4.95 -0.42 -12.53
N GLN A 152 5.18 -1.73 -12.41
CA GLN A 152 4.42 -2.60 -11.50
C GLN A 152 4.71 -2.30 -10.02
N ARG A 153 5.71 -1.47 -9.70
CA ARG A 153 6.00 -1.04 -8.32
C ARG A 153 4.76 -0.48 -7.62
N PHE A 154 3.96 0.32 -8.32
CA PHE A 154 2.79 1.00 -7.76
C PHE A 154 1.49 0.18 -7.88
N ASN A 155 1.56 -1.04 -8.44
CA ASN A 155 0.48 -2.00 -8.46
C ASN A 155 0.56 -2.92 -7.22
N ILE A 156 -0.04 -2.48 -6.12
CA ILE A 156 0.06 -3.17 -4.83
C ILE A 156 -0.78 -4.45 -4.76
N PHE A 157 -1.77 -4.59 -5.63
CA PHE A 157 -2.48 -5.84 -5.80
C PHE A 157 -1.55 -6.93 -6.37
N LYS A 158 -0.94 -6.68 -7.54
CA LYS A 158 -0.04 -7.67 -8.16
C LYS A 158 1.20 -7.97 -7.34
N LYS A 159 1.80 -6.93 -6.73
CA LYS A 159 3.08 -7.06 -6.03
C LYS A 159 2.94 -7.68 -4.65
N PHE A 160 1.88 -7.34 -3.92
CA PHE A 160 1.72 -7.68 -2.50
C PHE A 160 0.41 -8.38 -2.16
N GLY A 161 -0.50 -8.57 -3.11
CA GLY A 161 -1.83 -9.12 -2.84
C GLY A 161 -2.75 -8.16 -2.07
N ILE A 162 -2.47 -6.85 -2.06
CA ILE A 162 -3.33 -5.86 -1.39
C ILE A 162 -4.53 -5.59 -2.30
N LYS A 163 -5.72 -6.06 -1.89
CA LYS A 163 -6.97 -5.95 -2.67
C LYS A 163 -7.76 -4.68 -2.40
N LYS A 164 -7.58 -4.07 -1.23
CA LYS A 164 -8.40 -2.93 -0.79
C LYS A 164 -7.58 -1.98 0.06
N VAL A 165 -7.77 -0.68 -0.19
CA VAL A 165 -7.30 0.42 0.66
C VAL A 165 -8.51 1.20 1.14
N GLU A 166 -8.64 1.35 2.45
CA GLU A 166 -9.73 2.08 3.09
C GLU A 166 -9.18 3.21 3.95
N PHE A 167 -9.75 4.39 3.79
CA PHE A 167 -9.46 5.54 4.62
C PHE A 167 -10.45 5.61 5.79
N LYS A 168 -9.93 5.75 7.00
CA LYS A 168 -10.66 5.80 8.27
C LYS A 168 -10.16 7.00 9.11
N GLY A 169 -10.82 7.28 10.23
CA GLY A 169 -10.49 8.43 11.07
C GLY A 169 -10.74 9.75 10.33
N SER A 170 -9.82 10.71 10.44
CA SER A 170 -9.98 12.05 9.85
C SER A 170 -10.07 12.08 8.33
N CYS A 171 -9.52 11.07 7.65
CA CYS A 171 -9.52 10.96 6.19
C CYS A 171 -10.63 10.06 5.62
N ARG A 172 -11.63 9.69 6.43
CA ARG A 172 -12.73 8.82 6.00
C ARG A 172 -13.42 9.34 4.73
N GLY A 173 -13.68 8.43 3.78
CA GLY A 173 -14.32 8.74 2.50
C GLY A 173 -13.37 9.32 1.44
N SER A 174 -12.10 9.52 1.78
CA SER A 174 -11.07 9.86 0.82
C SER A 174 -10.53 8.63 0.09
N THR A 175 -9.87 8.87 -1.04
CA THR A 175 -9.00 7.92 -1.75
C THR A 175 -7.56 8.45 -1.86
N ARG A 176 -7.29 9.61 -1.26
CA ARG A 176 -6.07 10.39 -1.41
C ARG A 176 -5.61 10.96 -0.08
N ILE A 177 -4.31 11.13 0.04
CA ILE A 177 -3.71 12.06 1.00
C ILE A 177 -3.02 13.17 0.23
N VAL A 178 -3.21 14.40 0.70
CA VAL A 178 -2.62 15.60 0.13
C VAL A 178 -1.79 16.27 1.23
N PHE A 179 -0.58 16.71 0.89
CA PHE A 179 0.31 17.38 1.83
C PHE A 179 0.50 18.84 1.46
N ASP A 180 0.51 19.71 2.47
CA ASP A 180 0.98 21.08 2.31
C ASP A 180 2.49 21.23 2.55
N GLU A 181 3.00 22.43 2.36
CA GLU A 181 4.42 22.79 2.51
C GLU A 181 4.93 22.64 3.95
N ARG A 182 4.01 22.47 4.91
CA ARG A 182 4.31 22.21 6.33
C ARG A 182 4.13 20.74 6.70
N GLY A 183 3.75 19.89 5.74
CA GLY A 183 3.45 18.48 5.95
C GLY A 183 2.08 18.20 6.56
N ARG A 184 1.18 19.18 6.68
CA ARG A 184 -0.20 18.97 7.15
C ARG A 184 -1.01 18.22 6.10
N LEU A 185 -1.93 17.37 6.55
CA LEU A 185 -2.78 16.58 5.68
C LEU A 185 -4.05 17.33 5.28
N TYR A 186 -4.42 17.13 4.02
CA TYR A 186 -5.67 17.56 3.44
C TYR A 186 -6.39 16.40 2.76
N SER A 187 -7.72 16.50 2.74
CA SER A 187 -8.58 15.73 1.82
C SER A 187 -8.49 16.34 0.40
N PRO A 188 -9.03 15.67 -0.65
CA PRO A 188 -8.92 16.14 -2.02
C PRO A 188 -9.34 17.61 -2.20
N LEU A 189 -8.51 18.38 -2.91
CA LEU A 189 -8.62 19.84 -2.96
C LEU A 189 -9.38 20.41 -4.15
N ARG A 190 -9.77 19.58 -5.13
CA ARG A 190 -10.48 20.00 -6.34
C ARG A 190 -11.66 20.95 -6.05
N THR A 191 -12.46 20.63 -5.02
CA THR A 191 -13.65 21.41 -4.62
C THR A 191 -13.40 22.37 -3.46
N SER A 192 -12.14 22.52 -3.01
CA SER A 192 -11.78 23.36 -1.87
C SER A 192 -12.06 24.83 -2.16
N GLN A 193 -12.73 25.51 -1.23
CA GLN A 193 -13.09 26.94 -1.35
C GLN A 193 -12.10 27.88 -0.61
N GLY A 194 -11.03 27.32 -0.02
CA GLY A 194 -10.00 28.11 0.63
C GLY A 194 -8.83 27.29 1.15
N VAL A 195 -7.86 27.99 1.73
CA VAL A 195 -6.57 27.41 2.19
C VAL A 195 -6.73 26.35 3.28
N TYR A 196 -7.78 26.43 4.10
CA TYR A 196 -7.97 25.55 5.27
C TYR A 196 -9.22 24.65 5.19
N ASP A 197 -10.08 24.79 4.18
CA ASP A 197 -11.37 24.08 4.07
C ASP A 197 -11.23 22.56 4.27
N LYS A 198 -10.26 21.97 3.55
CA LYS A 198 -10.05 20.52 3.50
C LYS A 198 -8.96 20.00 4.44
N ASN A 199 -8.45 20.85 5.35
CA ASN A 199 -7.42 20.46 6.30
C ASN A 199 -7.96 19.40 7.27
N LEU A 200 -7.23 18.29 7.44
CA LEU A 200 -7.65 17.16 8.28
C LEU A 200 -7.27 17.33 9.76
N ALA A 201 -6.40 18.28 10.11
CA ALA A 201 -6.02 18.56 11.49
C ALA A 201 -7.19 19.11 12.33
N LYS A 202 -8.24 19.62 11.69
CA LYS A 202 -9.43 20.16 12.39
C LYS A 202 -10.24 19.12 13.17
N THR A 203 -10.07 17.83 12.89
CA THR A 203 -10.88 16.77 13.49
C THR A 203 -10.27 16.18 14.76
N ASN A 204 -9.07 16.61 15.19
CA ASN A 204 -8.31 16.05 16.32
C ASN A 204 -8.21 14.51 16.31
N GLN A 205 -8.24 13.89 15.12
CA GLN A 205 -8.16 12.45 14.92
C GLN A 205 -7.11 12.14 13.88
N ASP A 206 -6.37 11.04 14.06
CA ASP A 206 -5.41 10.63 13.04
C ASP A 206 -6.10 10.13 11.76
N CYS A 207 -5.40 10.27 10.64
CA CYS A 207 -5.79 9.62 9.40
C CYS A 207 -5.29 8.18 9.41
N ILE A 208 -6.17 7.24 9.08
CA ILE A 208 -5.86 5.81 9.12
C ILE A 208 -6.06 5.24 7.72
N ILE A 209 -5.02 4.62 7.19
CA ILE A 209 -5.04 3.92 5.91
C ILE A 209 -5.00 2.43 6.21
N ARG A 210 -6.14 1.74 6.04
CA ARG A 210 -6.26 0.30 6.24
C ARG A 210 -6.09 -0.44 4.91
N LEU A 211 -5.14 -1.35 4.88
CA LEU A 211 -4.86 -2.24 3.77
C LEU A 211 -5.44 -3.62 4.08
N SER A 212 -6.10 -4.24 3.11
CA SER A 212 -6.58 -5.63 3.21
C SER A 212 -5.95 -6.50 2.14
N SER A 213 -5.41 -7.66 2.51
CA SER A 213 -4.85 -8.63 1.57
C SER A 213 -5.93 -9.58 1.00
N ILE A 214 -5.58 -10.34 -0.03
CA ILE A 214 -6.41 -11.42 -0.57
C ILE A 214 -6.69 -12.51 0.48
N GLN A 215 -5.78 -12.72 1.43
CA GLN A 215 -5.93 -13.63 2.58
C GLN A 215 -6.82 -13.06 3.70
N ALA A 216 -7.44 -11.89 3.49
CA ALA A 216 -8.26 -11.17 4.47
C ALA A 216 -7.49 -10.67 5.73
N ASN A 217 -6.16 -10.69 5.70
CA ASN A 217 -5.36 -10.01 6.71
C ASN A 217 -5.43 -8.50 6.50
N GLN A 218 -5.28 -7.76 7.61
CA GLN A 218 -5.40 -6.32 7.60
C GLN A 218 -4.24 -5.67 8.35
N ILE A 219 -3.77 -4.54 7.82
CA ILE A 219 -2.76 -3.70 8.44
C ILE A 219 -3.14 -2.24 8.22
N CYS A 220 -2.89 -1.42 9.23
CA CYS A 220 -3.16 0.00 9.24
C CYS A 220 -1.85 0.78 9.25
N ILE A 221 -1.84 1.87 8.51
CA ILE A 221 -0.84 2.94 8.54
C ILE A 221 -1.52 4.16 9.13
N ILE A 222 -0.88 4.79 10.11
CA ILE A 222 -1.38 5.99 10.77
C ILE A 222 -0.59 7.18 10.26
N VAL A 223 -1.31 8.26 9.95
CA VAL A 223 -0.74 9.53 9.54
C VAL A 223 -1.33 10.65 10.38
N ASN A 224 -0.49 11.34 11.13
CA ASN A 224 -0.90 12.46 11.96
C ASN A 224 -1.23 13.68 11.08
N PRO A 225 -2.45 14.24 11.11
CA PRO A 225 -2.83 15.30 10.19
C PRO A 225 -2.11 16.63 10.36
N LEU A 226 -1.60 16.92 11.56
CA LEU A 226 -0.93 18.19 11.85
C LEU A 226 0.54 18.18 11.42
N SER A 227 1.23 17.05 11.57
CA SER A 227 2.65 16.95 11.26
C SER A 227 2.94 16.21 9.95
N GLY A 228 2.01 15.38 9.48
CA GLY A 228 2.22 14.42 8.40
C GLY A 228 3.05 13.21 8.80
N PHE A 229 3.39 13.06 10.08
CA PHE A 229 4.15 11.92 10.55
C PHE A 229 3.38 10.62 10.31
N ALA A 230 3.98 9.71 9.56
CA ALA A 230 3.41 8.42 9.20
C ALA A 230 4.18 7.25 9.83
N TYR A 231 3.46 6.26 10.33
CA TYR A 231 4.02 5.03 10.89
C TYR A 231 3.04 3.85 10.81
N ILE A 232 3.58 2.64 10.95
CA ILE A 232 2.81 1.41 11.16
C ILE A 232 2.78 1.15 12.67
N PRO A 233 1.61 1.16 13.34
CA PRO A 233 1.50 0.81 14.75
C PRO A 233 2.08 -0.56 15.06
N LYS A 234 2.61 -0.71 16.28
CA LYS A 234 3.15 -1.99 16.75
C LYS A 234 2.06 -3.06 16.75
N PHE A 235 2.48 -4.28 16.42
CA PHE A 235 1.67 -5.47 16.53
C PHE A 235 1.69 -5.95 17.98
N GLN A 236 0.53 -6.33 18.50
CA GLN A 236 0.43 -7.00 19.79
C GLN A 236 0.77 -8.49 19.65
N ASP A 237 0.31 -9.10 18.55
CA ASP A 237 0.64 -10.45 18.12
C ASP A 237 0.71 -10.51 16.58
N PHE A 238 1.00 -11.67 16.00
CA PHE A 238 1.13 -11.82 14.54
C PHE A 238 -0.09 -11.38 13.72
N ASN A 239 -1.28 -11.35 14.33
CA ASN A 239 -2.56 -11.11 13.66
C ASN A 239 -3.29 -9.84 14.15
N LYS A 240 -2.85 -9.26 15.26
CA LYS A 240 -3.52 -8.13 15.90
C LYS A 240 -2.61 -6.92 15.96
N GLN A 241 -2.99 -5.92 15.18
CA GLN A 241 -2.46 -4.58 15.28
C GLN A 241 -3.41 -3.70 16.09
N MET A 242 -2.90 -3.10 17.17
CA MET A 242 -3.65 -2.19 18.02
C MET A 242 -3.34 -0.74 17.63
N ILE A 243 -4.37 0.10 17.64
CA ILE A 243 -4.29 1.51 17.28
C ILE A 243 -4.97 2.33 18.37
N MET A 244 -4.39 3.48 18.70
CA MET A 244 -4.97 4.41 19.66
C MET A 244 -5.84 5.43 18.93
N ILE A 245 -7.16 5.22 18.96
CA ILE A 245 -8.17 6.16 18.43
C ILE A 245 -9.27 6.23 19.48
N ASN A 246 -9.33 7.32 20.24
CA ASN A 246 -10.26 7.46 21.37
C ASN A 246 -10.24 6.25 22.34
N GLY A 247 -9.07 5.58 22.46
CA GLY A 247 -8.90 4.29 23.14
C GLY A 247 -8.18 3.27 22.25
N ALA A 248 -7.81 2.12 22.85
CA ALA A 248 -7.13 1.05 22.14
C ALA A 248 -8.14 0.23 21.31
N THR A 249 -8.05 0.32 19.98
CA THR A 249 -8.92 -0.42 19.04
C THR A 249 -8.08 -1.24 18.07
N GLN A 250 -8.54 -2.45 17.73
CA GLN A 250 -7.89 -3.29 16.72
C GLN A 250 -8.11 -2.72 15.31
N CYS A 251 -7.06 -2.68 14.48
CA CYS A 251 -7.12 -2.19 13.08
C CYS A 251 -8.30 -2.77 12.27
N SER A 252 -8.58 -4.06 12.48
CA SER A 252 -9.63 -4.77 11.75
C SER A 252 -11.06 -4.38 12.14
N LYS A 253 -11.25 -3.75 13.31
CA LYS A 253 -12.55 -3.39 13.87
C LYS A 253 -12.94 -1.92 13.63
N ILE A 254 -12.08 -1.14 12.99
CA ILE A 254 -12.28 0.29 12.66
C ILE A 254 -13.18 0.49 11.42
#